data_AF-A0AAU8S9V1-F1
#
_entry.id   AF-A0AAU8S9V1-F1
#
_cell.length_a   1.000
_cell.length_b   1.000
_cell.length_c   1.000
_cell.angle_alpha   90.00
_cell.angle_beta   90.00
_cell.angle_gamma   90.00
#
_symmetry.space_group_name_H-M   'P 1'
#
loop_
_entity.id
_entity.type
_entity.pdbx_description
1 polymer ?
#
loop_
_entity_poly.entity_id
_entity_poly.type
_entity_poly.pdbx_seq_one_letter_code
_entity_poly.pdbx_strand_id
1 'polypeptide(L)'
;MLLPLPTEKVRALSLENHLALATVRGGRGDLDQVSCLLRVVYLAFYLREATLSGADFDLYRRAEAALNACVKRVDQGERCLLLDHELALVERIRFFTD
;
A
#
# COMPACT_ATOMS: atom_id res chain seq x y z
N MET A 1 16.20 9.75 -15.20
CA MET A 1 15.77 10.42 -13.95
C MET A 1 14.25 10.49 -13.96
N LEU A 2 13.57 9.87 -12.98
CA LEU A 2 12.14 10.10 -12.75
C LEU A 2 11.99 11.51 -12.19
N LEU A 3 11.27 12.39 -12.90
CA LEU A 3 10.95 13.73 -12.42
C LEU A 3 10.10 13.62 -11.13
N PRO A 4 10.27 14.53 -10.15
CA PRO A 4 9.43 14.54 -8.95
C PRO A 4 7.96 14.68 -9.34
N LEU A 5 7.10 13.92 -8.68
CA LEU A 5 5.66 13.97 -8.91
C LEU A 5 5.12 15.37 -8.58
N PRO A 6 4.16 15.91 -9.35
CA PRO A 6 3.48 17.14 -9.00
C PRO A 6 2.84 17.05 -7.61
N THR A 7 2.94 18.10 -6.80
CA THR A 7 2.45 18.13 -5.41
C THR A 7 0.96 17.79 -5.31
N GLU A 8 0.13 18.21 -6.26
CA GLU A 8 -1.29 17.84 -6.32
C GLU A 8 -1.49 16.33 -6.45
N LYS A 9 -0.65 15.68 -7.27
CA LYS A 9 -0.69 14.23 -7.47
C LYS A 9 -0.23 13.48 -6.23
N VAL A 10 0.78 14.00 -5.53
CA VAL A 10 1.22 13.46 -4.24
C VAL A 10 0.10 13.54 -3.20
N ARG A 11 -0.58 14.68 -3.09
CA ARG A 11 -1.70 14.87 -2.16
C ARG A 11 -2.89 13.95 -2.46
N ALA A 12 -3.25 13.83 -3.73
CA ALA A 12 -4.33 12.93 -4.15
C ALA A 12 -4.02 11.48 -3.81
N LEU A 13 -2.79 11.03 -4.09
CA LEU A 13 -2.33 9.68 -3.75
C LEU A 13 -2.32 9.46 -2.23
N SER A 14 -1.77 10.39 -1.44
CA SER A 14 -1.78 10.26 0.02
C SER A 14 -3.20 10.14 0.57
N LEU A 15 -4.15 10.95 0.09
CA LEU A 15 -5.55 10.87 0.50
C LEU A 15 -6.19 9.53 0.13
N GLU A 16 -6.01 9.08 -1.11
CA GLU A 16 -6.53 7.80 -1.60
C GLU A 16 -5.99 6.63 -0.77
N ASN A 17 -4.70 6.67 -0.43
CA ASN A 17 -4.03 5.65 0.39
C ASN A 17 -4.59 5.61 1.80
N HIS A 18 -4.75 6.78 2.43
CA HIS A 18 -5.32 6.88 3.77
C HIS A 18 -6.75 6.33 3.80
N LEU A 19 -7.56 6.62 2.79
CA LEU A 19 -8.93 6.12 2.69
C LEU A 19 -8.97 4.60 2.45
N ALA A 20 -8.15 4.07 1.54
CA ALA A 20 -8.06 2.65 1.28
C ALA A 20 -7.62 1.88 2.53
N LEU A 21 -6.59 2.38 3.23
CA LEU A 21 -6.08 1.76 4.46
C LEU A 21 -7.13 1.78 5.58
N ALA A 22 -7.82 2.91 5.79
CA ALA A 22 -8.86 3.03 6.80
C ALA A 22 -10.05 2.09 6.50
N THR A 23 -10.42 1.94 5.23
CA THR A 23 -11.53 1.08 4.80
C THR A 23 -11.22 -0.41 4.99
N VAL A 24 -10.03 -0.85 4.59
CA VAL A 24 -9.56 -2.23 4.78
C VAL A 24 -9.38 -2.55 6.27
N ARG A 25 -8.84 -1.60 7.07
CA ARG A 25 -8.73 -1.75 8.53
C ARG A 25 -10.08 -1.88 9.21
N GLY A 26 -11.10 -1.18 8.70
CA GLY A 26 -12.48 -1.26 9.19
C GLY A 26 -13.22 -2.54 8.79
N GLY A 27 -12.59 -3.45 8.03
CA GLY A 27 -13.25 -4.65 7.49
C GLY A 27 -14.36 -4.38 6.50
N ARG A 28 -14.39 -3.17 5.95
CA ARG A 28 -15.28 -2.75 4.87
C ARG A 28 -14.54 -2.71 3.53
N GLY A 29 -13.36 -3.31 3.50
CA GLY A 29 -12.53 -3.45 2.32
C GLY A 29 -13.22 -4.25 1.21
N ASP A 30 -12.85 -3.95 -0.02
CA ASP A 30 -13.09 -4.72 -1.23
C ASP A 30 -11.77 -4.86 -2.01
N LEU A 31 -11.83 -5.61 -3.11
CA LEU A 31 -10.68 -5.84 -3.96
C LEU A 31 -10.16 -4.56 -4.64
N ASP A 32 -10.99 -3.53 -4.78
CA ASP A 32 -10.57 -2.24 -5.35
C ASP A 32 -9.68 -1.48 -4.35
N GLN A 33 -10.03 -1.48 -3.06
CA GLN A 33 -9.19 -0.88 -2.03
C GLN A 33 -7.88 -1.66 -1.82
N VAL A 34 -7.90 -2.99 -1.91
CA VAL A 34 -6.66 -3.80 -1.89
C VAL A 34 -5.80 -3.54 -3.12
N SER A 35 -6.41 -3.43 -4.30
CA SER A 35 -5.70 -3.05 -5.54
C SER A 35 -5.12 -1.65 -5.46
N CYS A 36 -5.82 -0.71 -4.83
CA CYS A 36 -5.29 0.62 -4.54
C CYS A 36 -4.04 0.53 -3.67
N LEU A 37 -4.09 -0.19 -2.54
CA LEU A 37 -2.92 -0.38 -1.67
C LEU A 37 -1.75 -1.03 -2.42
N LEU A 38 -2.02 -2.04 -3.25
CA LEU A 38 -1.00 -2.73 -4.04
C LEU A 38 -0.31 -1.78 -5.03
N ARG A 39 -1.09 -0.99 -5.78
CA ARG A 39 -0.56 0.04 -6.70
C ARG A 39 0.39 0.99 -5.99
N VAL A 40 0.12 1.29 -4.73
CA VAL A 40 0.89 2.24 -3.95
C VAL A 40 2.15 1.60 -3.39
N VAL A 41 2.11 0.33 -2.94
CA VAL A 41 3.31 -0.46 -2.60
C VAL A 41 4.28 -0.45 -3.78
N TYR A 42 3.77 -0.70 -5.00
CA TYR A 42 4.58 -0.65 -6.22
C TYR A 42 5.07 0.76 -6.56
N LEU A 43 4.23 1.78 -6.40
CA LEU A 43 4.64 3.16 -6.66
C LEU A 43 5.77 3.62 -5.71
N ALA A 44 5.63 3.32 -4.42
CA ALA A 44 6.65 3.59 -3.41
C ALA A 44 7.94 2.80 -3.70
N PHE A 45 7.81 1.54 -4.13
CA PHE A 45 8.94 0.73 -4.58
C PHE A 45 9.69 1.40 -5.74
N TYR A 46 9.01 1.84 -6.80
CA TYR A 46 9.65 2.46 -7.96
C TYR A 46 10.25 3.83 -7.64
N LEU A 47 9.63 4.59 -6.72
CA LEU A 47 10.12 5.89 -6.30
C LEU A 47 11.22 5.80 -5.24
N ARG A 48 11.50 4.62 -4.67
CA ARG A 48 12.59 4.43 -3.71
C ARG A 48 13.95 4.82 -4.27
N GLU A 49 14.19 4.68 -5.57
CA GLU A 49 15.48 5.07 -6.19
C GLU A 49 15.66 6.59 -6.23
N ALA A 50 14.56 7.35 -6.20
CA ALA A 50 14.58 8.81 -6.12
C ALA A 50 14.82 9.32 -4.70
N THR A 51 14.58 8.49 -3.68
CA THR A 51 14.84 8.78 -2.27
C THR A 51 16.10 8.03 -1.82
N LEU A 52 17.19 8.72 -1.48
CA LEU A 52 18.50 8.14 -1.11
C LEU A 52 18.53 7.13 0.06
N SER A 53 17.37 6.71 0.58
CA SER A 53 17.24 5.65 1.55
C SER A 53 16.97 4.36 0.79
N GLY A 54 17.97 3.45 0.75
CA GLY A 54 17.83 2.08 0.26
C GLY A 54 16.77 1.33 1.06
N ALA A 55 15.49 1.60 0.77
CA ALA A 55 14.37 1.03 1.46
C ALA A 55 14.39 -0.48 1.23
N ASP A 56 14.35 -1.21 2.34
CA ASP A 56 14.55 -2.65 2.42
C ASP A 56 13.62 -3.35 1.42
N PHE A 57 14.17 -3.89 0.34
CA PHE A 57 13.42 -4.58 -0.73
C PHE A 57 12.48 -5.64 -0.14
N ASP A 58 12.92 -6.26 0.95
CA ASP A 58 12.19 -7.22 1.75
C ASP A 58 10.89 -6.67 2.36
N LEU A 59 10.84 -5.39 2.73
CA LEU A 59 9.63 -4.76 3.26
C LEU A 59 8.53 -4.68 2.19
N TYR A 60 8.87 -4.23 0.98
CA TYR A 60 7.91 -4.15 -0.13
C TYR A 60 7.40 -5.52 -0.53
N ARG A 61 8.29 -6.51 -0.60
CA ARG A 61 7.93 -7.90 -0.90
C ARG A 61 7.00 -8.50 0.15
N ARG A 62 7.23 -8.22 1.44
CA ARG A 62 6.37 -8.69 2.54
C ARG A 62 4.99 -8.01 2.52
N ALA A 63 4.96 -6.71 2.24
CA ALA A 63 3.70 -5.98 2.09
C ALA A 63 2.88 -6.48 0.89
N GLU A 64 3.53 -6.73 -0.25
CA GLU A 64 2.89 -7.36 -1.41
C GLU A 64 2.31 -8.73 -1.06
N ALA A 65 3.10 -9.59 -0.39
CA ALA A 65 2.66 -10.93 -0.01
C ALA A 65 1.43 -10.88 0.92
N ALA A 66 1.39 -9.94 1.85
CA ALA A 66 0.25 -9.70 2.74
C ALA A 66 -1.01 -9.27 1.98
N LEU A 67 -0.88 -8.33 1.03
CA LEU A 67 -2.01 -7.91 0.19
C LEU A 67 -2.51 -9.05 -0.69
N ASN A 68 -1.61 -9.86 -1.27
CA ASN A 68 -1.98 -11.01 -2.08
C ASN A 68 -2.64 -12.13 -1.24
N ALA A 69 -2.22 -12.31 0.01
CA ALA A 69 -2.88 -13.21 0.95
C ALA A 69 -4.31 -12.73 1.30
N CYS A 70 -4.54 -11.42 1.38
CA CYS A 70 -5.87 -10.85 1.52
C CYS A 70 -6.74 -11.15 0.28
N VAL A 71 -6.23 -10.93 -0.93
CA VAL A 71 -6.95 -11.25 -2.18
C VAL A 71 -7.35 -12.72 -2.23
N LYS A 72 -6.41 -13.63 -1.93
CA LYS A 72 -6.70 -15.08 -1.92
C LYS A 72 -7.80 -15.47 -0.92
N ARG A 73 -7.85 -14.82 0.24
CA ARG A 73 -8.93 -15.04 1.23
C ARG A 73 -10.28 -14.56 0.70
N VAL A 74 -10.30 -13.40 0.05
CA VAL A 74 -11.51 -12.89 -0.60
C VAL A 74 -11.98 -13.81 -1.73
N ASP A 75 -11.07 -14.34 -2.54
CA ASP A 75 -11.39 -15.33 -3.59
C ASP A 75 -11.98 -16.63 -3.00
N GLN A 76 -11.61 -16.96 -1.75
CA GLN A 76 -12.17 -18.09 -0.99
C GLN A 76 -13.51 -17.77 -0.32
N GLY A 77 -14.04 -16.55 -0.50
CA GLY A 77 -15.31 -16.11 0.07
C GLY A 77 -15.19 -15.49 1.47
N GLU A 78 -13.98 -15.25 1.96
CA GLU A 78 -13.76 -14.55 3.22
C GLU A 78 -13.91 -13.03 3.07
N ARG A 79 -13.98 -12.33 4.20
CA ARG A 79 -14.02 -10.86 4.20
C ARG A 79 -12.64 -10.28 3.86
N CYS A 80 -12.66 -9.17 3.13
CA CYS A 80 -11.46 -8.42 2.82
C CYS A 80 -10.94 -7.69 4.08
N LEU A 81 -9.98 -8.31 4.75
CA LEU A 81 -9.43 -7.90 6.03
C LEU A 81 -7.93 -8.16 6.08
N LEU A 82 -7.14 -7.14 6.38
CA LEU A 82 -5.74 -7.33 6.73
C LEU A 82 -5.62 -7.70 8.21
N LEU A 83 -4.78 -8.68 8.52
CA LEU A 83 -4.41 -9.06 9.88
C LEU A 83 -3.49 -7.98 10.47
N ASP A 84 -3.41 -7.88 11.80
CA ASP A 84 -2.64 -6.81 12.47
C ASP A 84 -1.16 -6.76 12.02
N HIS A 85 -0.54 -7.92 11.82
CA HIS A 85 0.85 -8.00 11.35
C HIS A 85 1.00 -7.63 9.86
N GLU A 86 -0.03 -7.90 9.04
CA GLU A 86 -0.08 -7.52 7.63
C GLU A 86 -0.27 -6.00 7.49
N LEU A 87 -1.16 -5.44 8.32
CA LEU A 87 -1.42 -4.01 8.39
C LEU A 87 -0.16 -3.25 8.83
N ALA A 88 0.55 -3.75 9.84
CA ALA A 88 1.80 -3.15 10.30
C ALA A 88 2.89 -3.11 9.20
N LEU A 89 2.91 -4.07 8.26
CA LEU A 89 3.84 -4.06 7.13
C LEU A 89 3.47 -2.96 6.12
N VAL A 90 2.18 -2.80 5.82
CA VAL A 90 1.68 -1.76 4.92
C VAL A 90 1.86 -0.37 5.52
N GLU A 91 1.60 -0.20 6.82
CA GLU A 91 1.79 1.07 7.55
C GLU A 91 3.27 1.50 7.64
N ARG A 92 4.20 0.55 7.64
CA ARG A 92 5.64 0.83 7.63
C ARG A 92 6.13 1.38 6.29
N ILE A 93 5.38 1.19 5.22
CA ILE A 93 5.63 1.88 3.96
C ILE A 93 5.13 3.31 4.16
N ARG A 94 6.04 4.21 4.55
CA ARG A 94 5.70 5.63 4.67
C ARG A 94 5.39 6.19 3.29
N PHE A 95 4.10 6.29 3.00
CA PHE A 95 3.58 6.98 1.84
C PHE A 95 3.81 8.47 2.05
N PHE A 96 4.61 9.08 1.16
CA PHE A 96 4.75 10.53 0.95
C PHE A 96 4.19 11.40 2.07
N THR A 97 4.92 11.49 3.18
CA THR A 97 4.62 12.42 4.26
C THR A 97 5.82 13.34 4.40
N ASP A 98 5.63 14.56 3.87
CA ASP A 98 6.47 15.75 3.83
C ASP A 98 7.93 15.62 3.36
#